data_AF-A0A242Z112-F1
#
_entry.id   AF-A0A242Z112-F1
#
_cell.length_a   1.000
_cell.length_b   1.000
_cell.length_c   1.000
_cell.angle_alpha   90.00
_cell.angle_beta   90.00
_cell.angle_gamma   90.00
#
_symmetry.space_group_name_H-M   'P 1'
#
loop_
_entity.id
_entity.type
_entity.pdbx_description
1 polymer ?
#
loop_
_entity_poly.entity_id
_entity_poly.type
_entity_poly.pdbx_seq_one_letter_code
_entity_poly.pdbx_strand_id
1 'polypeptide(L)'
;MEKIGTNREIKSMRLHSIYIEKYKQLRNFKMQFKNVEYSIGKEPFRFLIGKNGSGKTSLLEAIGLIFTRILQDETPGFKFEIIYMMNVEGCNTTVTVMSNKKRPLLKGYKIKKAVDDISRLSVYIAKENEKPYKLDLRKRPFSQCVEYHPSRIIAYASGPTNIFEDVLLNSPEESIKSDIYDAREGAKKETDYDMQLYEIDQSLRNLQRLYEDASYLNIDGSTSKFVMFALNTITPTAEIKNLVNQKDSYINLRKMLLDMIGGIEPVGVSIVVDEMKLKLLQSAEFSTNMGMLVEWLSIDEELPEGTSPSHSWCITRKKGNKDITLSSEELERIAYFEIVGQEKDDYHCPGFGVDINPFDLLAMLLVAKREGLLLDIHLFFKHKELGGLFNESALSDGEYLWLGRMGLILLSRENTKDNMLFLLDEPDVHLNESWNERFVELIHKLSNRENGRIPNEFIIATHSTLLLTDADPDQLYLLEKYAGLGPKITPLAISTFAANRAEISKRIFGTNFQIGQYAMRLIEEKFNQNNKGELEKLLQKVGPGYYRYRLYNKLQEIELSEKGEGKDLTSDD
;
A
#
# COMPACT_ATOMS: atom_id res chain seq x y z
N MET A 1 5.20 7.92 44.54
CA MET A 1 5.85 7.12 43.48
C MET A 1 5.32 7.63 42.16
N GLU A 2 6.11 8.49 41.51
CA GLU A 2 5.77 9.18 40.27
C GLU A 2 5.51 8.17 39.16
N LYS A 3 4.38 8.34 38.46
CA LYS A 3 4.14 7.73 37.16
C LYS A 3 5.14 8.34 36.18
N ILE A 4 6.27 7.67 35.96
CA ILE A 4 7.12 7.93 34.80
C ILE A 4 6.37 7.34 33.59
N GLY A 5 5.34 8.05 33.14
CA GLY A 5 4.79 7.89 31.82
C GLY A 5 5.81 8.47 30.85
N THR A 6 6.64 7.62 30.26
CA THR A 6 7.36 8.02 29.06
C THR A 6 6.33 8.20 27.95
N ASN A 7 5.84 9.42 27.78
CA ASN A 7 5.22 9.87 26.53
C ASN A 7 6.30 9.74 25.45
N ARG A 8 6.48 8.53 24.90
CA ARG A 8 7.33 8.32 23.73
C ARG A 8 6.59 8.92 22.55
N GLU A 9 7.16 9.98 22.00
CA GLU A 9 6.54 10.83 20.99
C GLU A 9 6.35 10.10 19.66
N ILE A 10 5.15 10.26 19.09
CA ILE A 10 4.74 9.57 17.88
C ILE A 10 5.09 10.46 16.69
N LYS A 11 6.08 10.05 15.91
CA LYS A 11 6.40 10.66 14.62
C LYS A 11 5.16 10.60 13.73
N SER A 12 4.75 11.70 13.09
CA SER A 12 3.63 11.70 12.15
C SER A 12 3.97 12.49 10.90
N MET A 13 3.34 12.17 9.77
CA MET A 13 3.60 12.81 8.46
C MET A 13 2.28 13.13 7.81
N ARG A 14 2.23 14.33 7.23
CA ARG A 14 1.08 14.81 6.48
C ARG A 14 1.55 15.51 5.23
N LEU A 15 1.20 14.99 4.07
CA LEU A 15 1.38 15.69 2.80
C LEU A 15 0.53 16.96 2.76
N HIS A 16 1.17 18.09 2.39
CA HIS A 16 0.53 19.40 2.31
C HIS A 16 0.38 19.87 0.88
N SER A 17 1.42 19.73 0.05
CA SER A 17 1.32 20.07 -1.36
C SER A 17 2.32 19.31 -2.22
N ILE A 18 1.99 19.22 -3.51
CA ILE A 18 2.87 18.66 -4.51
C ILE A 18 2.74 19.44 -5.82
N TYR A 19 3.88 19.68 -6.44
CA TYR A 19 4.02 20.20 -7.80
C TYR A 19 4.88 19.26 -8.63
N ILE A 20 4.43 18.94 -9.84
CA ILE A 20 5.13 18.09 -10.79
C ILE A 20 5.11 18.79 -12.17
N GLU A 21 6.29 19.13 -12.70
CA GLU A 21 6.39 19.80 -14.00
C GLU A 21 6.01 18.85 -15.16
N LYS A 22 6.57 17.64 -15.20
CA LYS A 22 6.32 16.69 -16.29
C LYS A 22 6.62 15.23 -15.88
N TYR A 23 5.58 14.44 -15.63
CA TYR A 23 5.70 12.99 -15.40
C TYR A 23 4.49 12.26 -16.00
N LYS A 24 4.70 11.25 -16.85
CA LYS A 24 3.63 10.55 -17.59
C LYS A 24 2.59 11.50 -18.19
N GLN A 25 1.34 11.49 -17.72
CA GLN A 25 0.30 12.46 -18.13
C GLN A 25 0.25 13.76 -17.31
N LEU A 26 0.92 13.82 -16.16
CA LEU A 26 1.03 15.02 -15.32
C LEU A 26 1.86 16.09 -16.02
N ARG A 27 1.30 17.29 -16.18
CA ARG A 27 1.91 18.45 -16.83
C ARG A 27 1.63 19.68 -15.99
N ASN A 28 2.67 20.29 -15.42
CA ASN A 28 2.56 21.41 -14.48
C ASN A 28 1.49 21.17 -13.40
N PHE A 29 1.40 19.92 -12.94
CA PHE A 29 0.37 19.47 -12.02
C PHE A 29 0.64 20.09 -10.65
N LYS A 30 -0.39 20.67 -10.03
CA LYS A 30 -0.35 21.24 -8.69
C LYS A 30 -1.52 20.71 -7.89
N MET A 31 -1.24 20.32 -6.66
CA MET A 31 -2.25 19.85 -5.72
C MET A 31 -1.88 20.33 -4.32
N GLN A 32 -2.88 20.86 -3.62
CA GLN A 32 -2.80 21.16 -2.21
C GLN A 32 -3.74 20.22 -1.48
N PHE A 33 -3.20 19.55 -0.49
CA PHE A 33 -3.92 18.65 0.38
C PHE A 33 -4.61 19.47 1.47
N LYS A 34 -5.90 19.24 1.66
CA LYS A 34 -6.69 19.84 2.74
C LYS A 34 -6.26 19.24 4.09
N ASN A 35 -6.48 20.01 5.16
CA ASN A 35 -6.32 19.49 6.51
C ASN A 35 -7.49 18.57 6.86
N VAL A 36 -7.21 17.27 6.89
CA VAL A 36 -8.17 16.19 7.16
C VAL A 36 -8.52 16.06 8.65
N GLU A 37 -7.84 16.77 9.56
CA GLU A 37 -8.17 16.81 10.99
C GLU A 37 -9.53 17.47 11.28
N TYR A 38 -10.10 18.18 10.30
CA TYR A 38 -11.43 18.77 10.37
C TYR A 38 -12.53 17.88 9.77
N SER A 39 -12.19 16.72 9.19
CA SER A 39 -13.18 15.78 8.63
C SER A 39 -14.04 15.16 9.74
N ILE A 40 -15.25 14.70 9.38
CA ILE A 40 -16.27 14.21 10.32
C ILE A 40 -15.77 13.07 11.24
N GLY A 41 -14.80 12.26 10.80
CA GLY A 41 -14.13 11.24 11.63
C GLY A 41 -12.62 11.50 11.90
N LYS A 42 -12.08 12.62 11.39
CA LYS A 42 -10.67 13.03 11.54
C LYS A 42 -9.66 12.00 10.98
N GLU A 43 -10.07 11.21 9.98
CA GLU A 43 -9.20 10.22 9.34
C GLU A 43 -8.30 10.81 8.26
N PRO A 44 -7.03 10.35 8.16
CA PRO A 44 -6.08 10.79 7.17
C PRO A 44 -6.22 9.98 5.89
N PHE A 45 -7.46 9.78 5.45
CA PHE A 45 -7.74 9.29 4.12
C PHE A 45 -7.66 10.44 3.12
N ARG A 46 -7.07 10.17 1.97
CA ARG A 46 -7.03 11.07 0.83
C ARG A 46 -7.43 10.30 -0.41
N PHE A 47 -8.67 10.46 -0.82
CA PHE A 47 -9.23 9.77 -1.97
C PHE A 47 -8.94 10.56 -3.25
N LEU A 48 -8.09 9.99 -4.10
CA LEU A 48 -7.91 10.41 -5.47
C LEU A 48 -9.02 9.77 -6.32
N ILE A 49 -9.85 10.59 -6.96
CA ILE A 49 -10.99 10.13 -7.74
C ILE A 49 -11.01 10.79 -9.12
N GLY A 50 -11.76 10.20 -10.05
CA GLY A 50 -11.91 10.71 -11.41
C GLY A 50 -11.86 9.59 -12.46
N LYS A 51 -12.21 9.90 -13.70
CA LYS A 51 -12.34 8.94 -14.82
C LYS A 51 -11.04 8.17 -15.10
N ASN A 52 -11.14 7.03 -15.78
CA ASN A 52 -9.98 6.23 -16.19
C ASN A 52 -9.01 7.10 -17.01
N GLY A 53 -7.71 6.99 -16.71
CA GLY A 53 -6.69 7.81 -17.36
C GLY A 53 -6.64 9.28 -16.88
N SER A 54 -7.32 9.63 -15.78
CA SER A 54 -7.23 10.98 -15.18
C SER A 54 -5.89 11.29 -14.52
N GLY A 55 -5.05 10.27 -14.23
CA GLY A 55 -3.74 10.47 -13.60
C GLY A 55 -3.63 10.09 -12.13
N LYS A 56 -4.62 9.39 -11.56
CA LYS A 56 -4.59 8.90 -10.17
C LYS A 56 -3.36 8.03 -9.88
N THR A 57 -3.22 6.91 -10.59
CA THR A 57 -2.04 6.02 -10.51
C THR A 57 -0.74 6.77 -10.78
N SER A 58 -0.70 7.62 -11.82
CA SER A 58 0.50 8.42 -12.12
C SER A 58 0.90 9.40 -11.01
N LEU A 59 -0.07 9.88 -10.22
CA LEU A 59 0.20 10.73 -9.06
C LEU A 59 0.74 9.90 -7.89
N LEU A 60 0.16 8.72 -7.60
CA LEU A 60 0.69 7.80 -6.58
C LEU A 60 2.13 7.38 -6.91
N GLU A 61 2.39 6.98 -8.15
CA GLU A 61 3.73 6.66 -8.64
C GLU A 61 4.69 7.83 -8.47
N ALA A 62 4.29 9.06 -8.84
CA ALA A 62 5.15 10.22 -8.72
C ALA A 62 5.50 10.53 -7.26
N ILE A 63 4.53 10.39 -6.33
CA ILE A 63 4.77 10.56 -4.88
C ILE A 63 5.77 9.51 -4.39
N GLY A 64 5.54 8.23 -4.71
CA GLY A 64 6.44 7.14 -4.33
C GLY A 64 7.85 7.34 -4.88
N LEU A 65 7.98 7.70 -6.16
CA LEU A 65 9.26 7.96 -6.81
C LEU A 65 9.98 9.17 -6.20
N ILE A 66 9.29 10.28 -5.93
CA ILE A 66 9.89 11.45 -5.28
C ILE A 66 10.50 11.03 -3.94
N PHE A 67 9.73 10.38 -3.07
CA PHE A 67 10.25 10.00 -1.77
C PHE A 67 11.41 9.00 -1.86
N THR A 68 11.35 8.03 -2.77
CA THR A 68 12.44 7.08 -3.01
C THR A 68 13.73 7.77 -3.41
N ARG A 69 13.62 8.81 -4.24
CA ARG A 69 14.79 9.53 -4.75
C ARG A 69 15.35 10.50 -3.73
N ILE A 70 14.52 11.17 -2.93
CA ILE A 70 15.05 12.08 -1.90
C ILE A 70 15.75 11.32 -0.77
N LEU A 71 15.38 10.05 -0.49
CA LEU A 71 16.15 9.18 0.43
C LEU A 71 17.53 8.80 -0.11
N GLN A 72 17.80 9.01 -1.40
CA GLN A 72 19.07 8.78 -2.06
C GLN A 72 19.82 10.09 -2.35
N ASP A 73 19.32 11.23 -1.83
CA ASP A 73 19.78 12.58 -2.21
C ASP A 73 19.65 12.90 -3.71
N GLU A 74 18.73 12.22 -4.38
CA GLU A 74 18.55 12.20 -5.82
C GLU A 74 17.23 12.84 -6.29
N THR A 75 17.10 13.04 -7.60
CA THR A 75 15.87 13.55 -8.24
C THR A 75 15.19 12.48 -9.11
N PRO A 76 13.85 12.52 -9.25
CA PRO A 76 13.09 11.51 -9.98
C PRO A 76 13.10 11.68 -11.51
N GLY A 77 14.05 12.45 -12.06
CA GLY A 77 14.13 12.73 -13.51
C GLY A 77 13.13 13.78 -14.02
N PHE A 78 12.34 14.39 -13.14
CA PHE A 78 11.46 15.52 -13.46
C PHE A 78 11.54 16.58 -12.36
N LYS A 79 11.21 17.84 -12.70
CA LYS A 79 11.16 18.91 -11.70
C LYS A 79 9.94 18.75 -10.81
N PHE A 80 10.15 18.84 -9.51
CA PHE A 80 9.10 18.76 -8.51
C PHE A 80 9.34 19.75 -7.36
N GLU A 81 8.27 19.99 -6.61
CA GLU A 81 8.29 20.55 -5.27
C GLU A 81 7.28 19.74 -4.45
N ILE A 82 7.69 19.26 -3.28
CA ILE A 82 6.83 18.55 -2.34
C ILE A 82 6.95 19.20 -0.98
N ILE A 83 5.81 19.45 -0.33
CA ILE A 83 5.73 20.02 1.01
C ILE A 83 4.95 19.04 1.87
N TYR A 84 5.54 18.68 3.00
CA TYR A 84 4.91 17.81 3.97
C TYR A 84 5.32 18.23 5.38
N MET A 85 4.49 17.89 6.36
CA MET A 85 4.75 18.13 7.77
C MET A 85 5.25 16.84 8.39
N MET A 86 6.23 16.93 9.28
CA MET A 86 6.72 15.86 10.15
C MET A 86 6.57 16.31 11.60
N ASN A 87 6.06 15.45 12.49
CA ASN A 87 6.22 15.67 13.92
C ASN A 87 7.60 15.15 14.35
N VAL A 88 8.49 16.06 14.74
CA VAL A 88 9.87 15.78 15.16
C VAL A 88 10.04 16.30 16.57
N GLU A 89 10.31 15.39 17.51
CA GLU A 89 10.51 15.74 18.94
C GLU A 89 9.33 16.57 19.52
N GLY A 90 8.09 16.18 19.17
CA GLY A 90 6.88 16.88 19.59
C GLY A 90 6.57 18.18 18.81
N CYS A 91 7.48 18.65 17.96
CA CYS A 91 7.31 19.87 17.17
C CYS A 91 6.85 19.56 15.74
N ASN A 92 5.78 20.24 15.30
CA ASN A 92 5.36 20.20 13.91
C ASN A 92 6.38 20.94 13.03
N THR A 93 7.03 20.19 12.15
CA THR A 93 8.09 20.67 11.27
C THR A 93 7.62 20.56 9.82
N THR A 94 7.50 21.69 9.12
CA THR A 94 7.26 21.69 7.67
C THR A 94 8.58 21.46 6.94
N VAL A 95 8.58 20.48 6.05
CA VAL A 95 9.70 20.10 5.18
C VAL A 95 9.29 20.39 3.75
N THR A 96 10.07 21.24 3.07
CA THR A 96 9.90 21.55 1.65
C THR A 96 11.10 21.02 0.88
N VAL A 97 10.86 20.14 -0.08
CA VAL A 97 11.91 19.57 -0.95
C VAL A 97 11.60 19.88 -2.39
N MET A 98 12.60 20.37 -3.13
CA MET A 98 12.44 20.71 -4.55
C MET A 98 13.68 20.35 -5.37
N SER A 99 13.48 20.12 -6.67
CA SER A 99 14.58 19.93 -7.60
C SER A 99 15.36 21.23 -7.81
N ASN A 100 16.69 21.17 -7.73
CA ASN A 100 17.54 22.33 -7.99
C ASN A 100 17.73 22.55 -9.51
N LYS A 101 17.81 23.82 -9.93
CA LYS A 101 17.83 24.21 -11.36
C LYS A 101 19.15 23.91 -12.09
N LYS A 102 20.22 23.56 -11.38
CA LYS A 102 21.55 23.38 -11.97
C LYS A 102 21.98 21.93 -11.86
N ARG A 103 22.13 21.24 -13.01
CA ARG A 103 23.04 20.09 -13.07
C ARG A 103 24.42 20.60 -12.66
N PRO A 104 25.16 19.94 -11.75
CA PRO A 104 26.58 20.22 -11.65
C PRO A 104 27.23 19.80 -12.98
N LEU A 105 27.47 20.78 -13.85
CA LEU A 105 28.31 20.59 -15.03
C LEU A 105 29.76 20.46 -14.54
N LEU A 106 30.14 19.25 -14.11
CA LEU A 106 31.54 18.91 -13.89
C LEU A 106 32.19 18.56 -15.23
N LYS A 107 32.34 19.58 -16.09
CA LYS A 107 33.29 19.53 -17.21
C LYS A 107 34.19 20.76 -17.13
N GLY A 108 35.38 20.56 -16.54
CA GLY A 108 36.50 21.51 -16.59
C GLY A 108 36.36 22.75 -15.71
N TYR A 109 36.76 22.65 -14.44
CA TYR A 109 37.22 23.72 -13.52
C TYR A 109 36.76 25.19 -13.73
N LYS A 110 36.08 25.74 -12.71
CA LYS A 110 36.48 26.86 -11.80
C LYS A 110 35.21 27.46 -11.17
N ILE A 111 34.92 27.09 -9.92
CA ILE A 111 33.75 27.59 -9.19
C ILE A 111 34.11 28.88 -8.44
N LYS A 112 33.68 30.02 -8.98
CA LYS A 112 33.40 31.26 -8.22
C LYS A 112 31.89 31.55 -8.28
N LYS A 113 31.08 30.67 -7.72
CA LYS A 113 29.65 30.89 -7.44
C LYS A 113 29.34 30.40 -6.03
N ALA A 114 28.33 31.00 -5.41
CA ALA A 114 27.89 30.68 -4.05
C ALA A 114 27.81 29.16 -3.83
N VAL A 115 28.34 28.74 -2.69
CA VAL A 115 28.84 27.39 -2.40
C VAL A 115 27.71 26.34 -2.35
N ASP A 116 26.43 26.74 -2.33
CA ASP A 116 25.28 25.85 -2.12
C ASP A 116 24.57 25.36 -3.41
N ASP A 117 25.11 25.66 -4.59
CA ASP A 117 24.46 25.41 -5.91
C ASP A 117 24.79 24.03 -6.54
N ILE A 118 25.40 23.09 -5.80
CA ILE A 118 25.92 21.81 -6.34
C ILE A 118 24.94 20.63 -6.13
N SER A 119 24.09 20.65 -5.10
CA SER A 119 23.16 19.55 -4.83
C SER A 119 22.01 19.52 -5.85
N ARG A 120 21.59 18.30 -6.24
CA ARG A 120 20.43 18.06 -7.12
C ARG A 120 19.11 18.48 -6.44
N LEU A 121 19.10 18.53 -5.10
CA LEU A 121 17.96 18.92 -4.27
C LEU A 121 18.18 20.28 -3.57
N SER A 122 17.07 20.94 -3.23
CA SER A 122 17.03 22.04 -2.25
C SER A 122 15.98 21.73 -1.19
N VAL A 123 16.39 21.75 0.08
CA VAL A 123 15.56 21.38 1.23
C VAL A 123 15.45 22.58 2.18
N TYR A 124 14.22 22.91 2.57
CA TYR A 124 13.92 23.93 3.56
C TYR A 124 13.16 23.31 4.73
N ILE A 125 13.55 23.69 5.93
CA ILE A 125 12.96 23.23 7.19
C ILE A 125 12.36 24.43 7.91
N ALA A 126 11.10 24.29 8.34
CA ALA A 126 10.41 25.27 9.15
C ALA A 126 9.78 24.59 10.35
N LYS A 127 10.44 24.66 11.51
CA LYS A 127 9.87 24.20 12.78
C LYS A 127 8.80 25.18 13.25
N GLU A 128 7.82 24.68 13.98
CA GLU A 128 6.81 25.51 14.63
C GLU A 128 7.46 26.64 15.43
N ASN A 129 7.00 27.88 15.23
CA ASN A 129 7.53 29.10 15.84
C ASN A 129 8.97 29.49 15.47
N GLU A 130 9.61 28.82 14.51
CA GLU A 130 10.94 29.16 14.01
C GLU A 130 10.89 29.74 12.58
N LYS A 131 11.90 30.53 12.21
CA LYS A 131 12.05 30.99 10.83
C LYS A 131 12.52 29.84 9.94
N PRO A 132 11.95 29.70 8.72
CA PRO A 132 12.41 28.68 7.78
C PRO A 132 13.89 28.90 7.44
N TYR A 133 14.65 27.81 7.39
CA TYR A 133 16.05 27.82 6.95
C TYR A 133 16.30 26.76 5.87
N LYS A 134 17.29 27.00 5.02
CA LYS A 134 17.73 26.04 4.01
C LYS A 134 18.75 25.09 4.64
N LEU A 135 18.59 23.79 4.43
CA LEU A 135 19.52 22.78 4.92
C LEU A 135 20.81 22.78 4.08
N ASP A 136 21.97 22.72 4.75
CA ASP A 136 23.29 22.60 4.11
C ASP A 136 23.58 21.13 3.80
N LEU A 137 23.17 20.69 2.61
CA LEU A 137 23.26 19.29 2.17
C LEU A 137 24.69 18.78 2.00
N ARG A 138 25.71 19.65 2.00
CA ARG A 138 27.11 19.21 2.01
C ARG A 138 27.56 18.76 3.38
N LYS A 139 27.06 19.39 4.45
CA LYS A 139 27.40 19.01 5.83
C LYS A 139 26.61 17.81 6.29
N ARG A 140 25.33 17.76 5.94
CA ARG A 140 24.43 16.66 6.27
C ARG A 140 23.53 16.39 5.07
N PRO A 141 23.83 15.36 4.27
CA PRO A 141 22.96 14.91 3.19
C PRO A 141 21.54 14.66 3.71
N PHE A 142 20.55 14.94 2.89
CA PHE A 142 19.16 14.81 3.31
C PHE A 142 18.80 13.36 3.60
N SER A 143 19.40 12.39 2.90
CA SER A 143 19.26 10.96 3.23
C SER A 143 19.66 10.59 4.66
N GLN A 144 20.51 11.39 5.32
CA GLN A 144 20.93 11.19 6.71
C GLN A 144 20.06 11.93 7.73
N CYS A 145 19.09 12.71 7.26
CA CYS A 145 18.11 13.41 8.09
C CYS A 145 16.86 12.57 8.30
N VAL A 146 17.04 11.37 8.87
CA VAL A 146 15.99 10.35 9.04
C VAL A 146 14.76 10.91 9.78
N GLU A 147 14.94 11.89 10.66
CA GLU A 147 13.87 12.59 11.36
C GLU A 147 12.87 13.29 10.42
N TYR A 148 13.31 13.73 9.24
CA TYR A 148 12.50 14.47 8.26
C TYR A 148 11.93 13.59 7.15
N HIS A 149 12.06 12.26 7.25
CA HIS A 149 11.51 11.32 6.27
C HIS A 149 10.36 10.51 6.86
N PRO A 150 9.36 10.11 6.04
CA PRO A 150 8.46 9.04 6.45
C PRO A 150 9.29 7.80 6.81
N SER A 151 8.92 7.10 7.89
CA SER A 151 9.70 5.92 8.30
C SER A 151 9.60 4.84 7.22
N ARG A 152 8.41 4.67 6.64
CA ARG A 152 8.15 3.70 5.58
C ARG A 152 7.12 4.22 4.58
N ILE A 153 7.25 3.78 3.34
CA ILE A 153 6.33 4.02 2.24
C ILE A 153 5.88 2.67 1.72
N ILE A 154 4.58 2.44 1.84
CA ILE A 154 3.94 1.21 1.44
C ILE A 154 3.11 1.52 0.22
N ALA A 155 3.38 0.82 -0.88
CA ALA A 155 2.54 0.89 -2.06
C ALA A 155 1.85 -0.43 -2.31
N TYR A 156 0.60 -0.32 -2.76
CA TYR A 156 -0.26 -1.44 -3.09
C TYR A 156 -0.98 -1.13 -4.39
N ALA A 157 -0.93 -2.03 -5.36
CA ALA A 157 -1.75 -1.97 -6.57
C ALA A 157 -2.52 -3.28 -6.76
N SER A 158 -3.80 -3.18 -7.10
CA SER A 158 -4.67 -4.34 -7.33
C SER A 158 -4.60 -4.91 -8.76
N GLY A 159 -3.50 -4.70 -9.49
CA GLY A 159 -3.37 -5.10 -10.91
C GLY A 159 -2.29 -6.15 -11.14
N PRO A 160 -2.28 -6.81 -12.31
CA PRO A 160 -1.25 -7.80 -12.68
C PRO A 160 0.12 -7.17 -12.96
N THR A 161 0.19 -5.85 -12.98
CA THR A 161 1.40 -5.09 -13.29
C THR A 161 2.08 -4.63 -12.01
N ASN A 162 3.36 -4.98 -11.84
CA ASN A 162 4.20 -4.58 -10.69
C ASN A 162 4.66 -3.11 -10.79
N ILE A 163 3.72 -2.21 -11.11
CA ILE A 163 4.00 -0.79 -11.39
C ILE A 163 4.75 -0.13 -10.23
N PHE A 164 4.36 -0.43 -8.98
CA PHE A 164 5.02 0.15 -7.82
C PHE A 164 6.37 -0.50 -7.51
N GLU A 165 6.59 -1.76 -7.86
CA GLU A 165 7.92 -2.38 -7.77
C GLU A 165 8.90 -1.67 -8.71
N ASP A 166 8.47 -1.43 -9.96
CA ASP A 166 9.29 -0.73 -10.93
C ASP A 166 9.62 0.70 -10.48
N VAL A 167 8.64 1.39 -9.90
CA VAL A 167 8.79 2.79 -9.49
C VAL A 167 9.57 2.94 -8.19
N LEU A 168 9.36 2.06 -7.22
CA LEU A 168 9.96 2.16 -5.88
C LEU A 168 11.30 1.44 -5.77
N LEU A 169 11.60 0.48 -6.65
CA LEU A 169 12.80 -0.35 -6.54
C LEU A 169 13.61 -0.38 -7.84
N ASN A 170 13.05 -0.92 -8.93
CA ASN A 170 13.84 -1.22 -10.13
C ASN A 170 14.39 0.06 -10.79
N SER A 171 13.57 1.10 -10.97
CA SER A 171 14.04 2.36 -11.56
C SER A 171 15.07 3.09 -10.67
N PRO A 172 14.87 3.22 -9.35
CA PRO A 172 15.90 3.66 -8.41
C PRO A 172 17.22 2.90 -8.53
N GLU A 173 17.15 1.59 -8.55
CA GLU A 173 18.32 0.72 -8.68
C GLU A 173 19.06 0.94 -10.01
N GLU A 174 18.36 0.91 -11.15
CA GLU A 174 18.97 1.10 -12.47
C GLU A 174 19.68 2.44 -12.58
N SER A 175 19.10 3.49 -12.01
CA SER A 175 19.71 4.81 -11.94
C SER A 175 20.98 4.81 -11.09
N ILE A 176 20.95 4.21 -9.90
CA ILE A 176 22.14 4.13 -9.05
C ILE A 176 23.25 3.34 -9.75
N LYS A 177 22.90 2.22 -10.40
CA LYS A 177 23.85 1.44 -11.20
C LYS A 177 24.45 2.30 -12.32
N SER A 178 23.64 3.07 -13.03
CA SER A 178 24.12 3.99 -14.06
C SER A 178 25.07 5.05 -13.49
N ASP A 179 24.75 5.66 -12.35
CA ASP A 179 25.63 6.65 -11.70
C ASP A 179 26.99 6.02 -11.32
N ILE A 180 27.02 4.76 -10.87
CA ILE A 180 28.27 4.01 -10.59
C ILE A 180 29.11 3.80 -11.86
N TYR A 181 28.48 3.41 -12.98
CA TYR A 181 29.18 3.23 -14.25
C TYR A 181 29.74 4.55 -14.78
N ASP A 182 28.96 5.63 -14.73
CA ASP A 182 29.38 6.96 -15.17
C ASP A 182 30.57 7.48 -14.33
N ALA A 183 30.52 7.28 -13.01
CA ALA A 183 31.62 7.66 -12.12
C ALA A 183 32.91 6.89 -12.45
N ARG A 184 32.82 5.60 -12.79
CA ARG A 184 33.97 4.77 -13.17
C ARG A 184 34.61 5.21 -14.49
N GLU A 185 33.82 5.62 -15.49
CA GLU A 185 34.35 6.02 -16.81
C GLU A 185 34.92 7.44 -16.83
N GLY A 186 34.58 8.29 -15.85
CA GLY A 186 34.97 9.69 -15.82
C GLY A 186 36.45 9.98 -15.51
N ALA A 187 37.24 9.01 -15.04
CA ALA A 187 38.58 9.23 -14.48
C ALA A 187 39.62 9.62 -15.54
N LYS A 188 40.19 10.83 -15.46
CA LYS A 188 41.26 11.27 -16.39
C LYS A 188 42.51 11.80 -15.71
N LYS A 189 42.45 12.15 -14.41
CA LYS A 189 43.58 12.64 -13.60
C LYS A 189 43.54 12.05 -12.20
N GLU A 190 44.68 12.00 -11.51
CA GLU A 190 44.82 11.47 -10.14
C GLU A 190 43.77 12.04 -9.15
N THR A 191 43.52 13.35 -9.18
CA THR A 191 42.52 14.01 -8.33
C THR A 191 41.06 13.67 -8.67
N ASP A 192 40.80 13.14 -9.88
CA ASP A 192 39.46 12.71 -10.28
C ASP A 192 39.12 11.35 -9.65
N TYR A 193 40.13 10.53 -9.34
CA TYR A 193 39.92 9.20 -8.75
C TYR A 193 39.40 9.28 -7.30
N ASP A 194 39.94 10.15 -6.45
CA ASP A 194 39.44 10.31 -5.07
C ASP A 194 37.98 10.77 -5.03
N MET A 195 37.61 11.70 -5.92
CA MET A 195 36.24 12.19 -6.03
C MET A 195 35.28 11.12 -6.58
N GLN A 196 35.70 10.34 -7.57
CA GLN A 196 34.90 9.25 -8.13
C GLN A 196 34.75 8.09 -7.16
N LEU A 197 35.80 7.76 -6.40
CA LEU A 197 35.71 6.77 -5.32
C LEU A 197 34.69 7.19 -4.27
N TYR A 198 34.63 8.48 -3.93
CA TYR A 198 33.59 9.01 -3.05
C TYR A 198 32.18 8.90 -3.66
N GLU A 199 32.00 9.26 -4.93
CA GLU A 199 30.71 9.13 -5.63
C GLU A 199 30.25 7.68 -5.74
N ILE A 200 31.17 6.75 -6.01
CA ILE A 200 30.91 5.31 -6.04
C ILE A 200 30.54 4.80 -4.64
N ASP A 201 31.28 5.17 -3.60
CA ASP A 201 30.97 4.78 -2.21
C ASP A 201 29.59 5.27 -1.78
N GLN A 202 29.24 6.53 -2.09
CA GLN A 202 27.90 7.07 -1.83
C GLN A 202 26.81 6.32 -2.60
N SER A 203 27.05 6.01 -3.87
CA SER A 203 26.10 5.27 -4.70
C SER A 203 25.90 3.84 -4.19
N LEU A 204 26.97 3.16 -3.76
CA LEU A 204 26.89 1.84 -3.13
C LEU A 204 26.13 1.87 -1.80
N ARG A 205 26.34 2.89 -0.95
CA ARG A 205 25.55 3.08 0.28
C ARG A 205 24.06 3.31 -0.02
N ASN A 206 23.75 4.10 -1.04
CA ASN A 206 22.37 4.32 -1.48
C ASN A 206 21.71 3.05 -2.00
N LEU A 207 22.46 2.24 -2.76
CA LEU A 207 22.02 0.93 -3.21
C LEU A 207 21.75 0.01 -2.01
N GLN A 208 22.70 -0.06 -1.08
CA GLN A 208 22.58 -0.85 0.13
C GLN A 208 21.33 -0.46 0.94
N ARG A 209 21.07 0.83 1.14
CA ARG A 209 19.85 1.32 1.82
C ARG A 209 18.57 0.94 1.10
N LEU A 210 18.53 1.05 -0.22
CA LEU A 210 17.35 0.66 -1.02
C LEU A 210 17.00 -0.83 -0.82
N TYR A 211 18.01 -1.66 -0.62
CA TYR A 211 17.89 -3.09 -0.41
C TYR A 211 17.64 -3.49 1.06
N GLU A 212 18.31 -2.84 2.00
CA GLU A 212 18.33 -3.26 3.41
C GLU A 212 17.30 -2.56 4.31
N ASP A 213 16.98 -1.28 4.08
CA ASP A 213 16.21 -0.49 5.06
C ASP A 213 14.70 -0.75 5.05
N ALA A 214 14.19 -1.53 4.08
CA ALA A 214 12.75 -1.80 3.90
C ALA A 214 11.87 -0.53 4.02
N SER A 215 12.43 0.65 3.71
CA SER A 215 11.72 1.92 3.72
C SER A 215 10.65 1.94 2.63
N TYR A 216 10.78 1.06 1.64
CA TYR A 216 9.82 0.85 0.56
C TYR A 216 9.35 -0.59 0.54
N LEU A 217 8.04 -0.75 0.57
CA LEU A 217 7.40 -2.06 0.49
C LEU A 217 6.33 -2.01 -0.59
N ASN A 218 6.53 -2.83 -1.62
CA ASN A 218 5.49 -3.11 -2.60
C ASN A 218 4.78 -4.40 -2.19
N ILE A 219 3.47 -4.30 -1.95
CA ILE A 219 2.63 -5.47 -1.69
C ILE A 219 1.68 -5.67 -2.88
N ASP A 220 1.71 -6.89 -3.44
CA ASP A 220 0.88 -7.32 -4.55
C ASP A 220 0.28 -8.70 -4.26
N GLY A 221 -0.37 -9.31 -5.27
CA GLY A 221 -0.91 -10.67 -5.13
C GLY A 221 0.17 -11.74 -4.86
N SER A 222 1.40 -11.57 -5.33
CA SER A 222 2.47 -12.55 -5.09
C SER A 222 3.07 -12.42 -3.68
N THR A 223 3.14 -11.19 -3.15
CA THR A 223 3.80 -10.89 -1.86
C THR A 223 2.85 -10.85 -0.66
N SER A 224 1.53 -10.87 -0.88
CA SER A 224 0.53 -10.91 0.20
C SER A 224 0.66 -12.14 1.12
N LYS A 225 1.19 -13.27 0.63
CA LYS A 225 1.54 -14.43 1.47
C LYS A 225 2.57 -14.11 2.57
N PHE A 226 3.49 -13.17 2.34
CA PHE A 226 4.44 -12.75 3.38
C PHE A 226 3.74 -11.96 4.48
N VAL A 227 2.72 -11.18 4.12
CA VAL A 227 1.87 -10.51 5.11
C VAL A 227 1.13 -11.56 5.94
N MET A 228 0.51 -12.55 5.31
CA MET A 228 -0.18 -13.63 6.04
C MET A 228 0.76 -14.43 6.93
N PHE A 229 1.98 -14.73 6.46
CA PHE A 229 2.99 -15.38 7.28
C PHE A 229 3.30 -14.54 8.52
N ALA A 230 3.71 -13.28 8.33
CA ALA A 230 4.07 -12.39 9.43
C ALA A 230 2.91 -12.12 10.40
N LEU A 231 1.68 -12.06 9.88
CA LEU A 231 0.46 -11.91 10.67
C LEU A 231 0.21 -13.08 11.62
N ASN A 232 0.61 -14.29 11.22
CA ASN A 232 0.25 -15.51 11.94
C ASN A 232 1.40 -16.11 12.75
N THR A 233 2.63 -15.65 12.58
CA THR A 233 3.80 -16.21 13.27
C THR A 233 4.16 -15.49 14.56
N ILE A 234 3.98 -14.18 14.69
CA ILE A 234 4.49 -13.42 15.84
C ILE A 234 3.36 -12.81 16.68
N THR A 235 3.48 -12.90 18.00
CA THR A 235 2.65 -12.19 18.97
C THR A 235 3.54 -11.33 19.88
N PRO A 236 3.26 -10.02 20.08
CA PRO A 236 4.13 -9.16 20.90
C PRO A 236 4.15 -9.55 22.39
N THR A 237 5.34 -9.61 22.98
CA THR A 237 5.60 -10.02 24.38
C THR A 237 4.90 -9.13 25.43
N ALA A 238 4.61 -7.88 25.07
CA ALA A 238 3.92 -6.92 25.94
C ALA A 238 2.40 -7.17 26.06
N GLU A 239 1.76 -7.76 25.05
CA GLU A 239 0.33 -8.11 25.08
C GLU A 239 0.05 -9.36 25.94
N ILE A 240 1.07 -10.20 26.14
CA ILE A 240 0.99 -11.41 26.98
C ILE A 240 0.79 -11.03 28.45
N LYS A 241 1.52 -10.02 28.94
CA LYS A 241 1.48 -9.61 30.36
C LYS A 241 0.25 -8.78 30.71
N ASN A 242 -0.40 -8.17 29.72
CA ASN A 242 -1.64 -7.44 29.89
C ASN A 242 -2.56 -7.73 28.69
N LEU A 243 -3.69 -8.41 28.97
CA LEU A 243 -4.98 -8.31 28.28
C LEU A 243 -5.34 -9.37 27.22
N VAL A 244 -5.90 -10.47 27.71
CA VAL A 244 -6.98 -11.22 27.03
C VAL A 244 -8.28 -10.37 26.94
N ASN A 245 -8.38 -9.25 27.68
CA ASN A 245 -9.62 -8.46 27.83
C ASN A 245 -9.69 -7.15 27.04
N GLN A 246 -8.66 -6.73 26.30
CA GLN A 246 -8.70 -5.52 25.47
C GLN A 246 -9.23 -5.85 24.07
N LYS A 247 -10.37 -5.27 23.70
CA LYS A 247 -11.00 -5.51 22.38
C LYS A 247 -10.09 -5.17 21.19
N ASP A 248 -9.15 -4.25 21.39
CA ASP A 248 -8.28 -3.73 20.34
C ASP A 248 -6.86 -4.33 20.36
N SER A 249 -6.61 -5.44 21.08
CA SER A 249 -5.30 -6.12 21.01
C SER A 249 -5.01 -6.66 19.60
N TYR A 250 -3.74 -6.81 19.24
CA TYR A 250 -3.33 -7.40 17.97
C TYR A 250 -3.97 -8.78 17.75
N ILE A 251 -3.99 -9.62 18.79
CA ILE A 251 -4.61 -10.95 18.76
C ILE A 251 -6.10 -10.87 18.38
N ASN A 252 -6.85 -9.97 19.01
CA ASN A 252 -8.29 -9.83 18.77
C ASN A 252 -8.58 -9.25 17.39
N LEU A 253 -7.80 -8.26 16.93
CA LEU A 253 -7.92 -7.72 15.59
C LEU A 253 -7.54 -8.75 14.53
N ARG A 254 -6.46 -9.51 14.73
CA ARG A 254 -6.06 -10.61 13.85
C ARG A 254 -7.15 -11.67 13.76
N LYS A 255 -7.68 -12.12 14.90
CA LYS A 255 -8.78 -13.09 14.95
C LYS A 255 -10.00 -12.58 14.19
N MET A 256 -10.36 -11.31 14.37
CA MET A 256 -11.44 -10.67 13.60
C MET A 256 -11.17 -10.70 12.09
N LEU A 257 -9.94 -10.42 11.63
CA LEU A 257 -9.58 -10.51 10.21
C LEU A 257 -9.73 -11.95 9.67
N LEU A 258 -9.28 -12.95 10.42
CA LEU A 258 -9.38 -14.37 10.05
C LEU A 258 -10.82 -14.90 10.09
N ASP A 259 -11.64 -14.41 11.02
CA ASP A 259 -13.07 -14.77 11.11
C ASP A 259 -13.89 -14.18 9.96
N MET A 260 -13.46 -13.06 9.36
CA MET A 260 -14.16 -12.44 8.21
C MET A 260 -14.04 -13.22 6.90
N ILE A 261 -13.11 -14.19 6.81
CA ILE A 261 -12.87 -15.02 5.62
C ILE A 261 -13.21 -16.50 5.85
N GLY A 262 -14.28 -16.77 6.60
CA GLY A 262 -14.74 -18.14 6.87
C GLY A 262 -14.17 -18.79 8.13
N GLY A 263 -13.39 -18.04 8.93
CA GLY A 263 -12.88 -18.53 10.21
C GLY A 263 -11.72 -19.48 10.03
N ILE A 264 -10.53 -18.90 9.91
CA ILE A 264 -9.29 -19.64 9.71
C ILE A 264 -8.48 -19.71 10.99
N GLU A 265 -7.97 -20.90 11.31
CA GLU A 265 -7.11 -21.17 12.46
C GLU A 265 -5.72 -21.63 11.99
N PRO A 266 -4.72 -20.74 11.99
CA PRO A 266 -3.34 -21.08 11.65
C PRO A 266 -2.80 -22.22 12.54
N VAL A 267 -2.14 -23.19 11.93
CA VAL A 267 -1.55 -24.37 12.59
C VAL A 267 -0.05 -24.47 12.38
N GLY A 268 0.46 -23.93 11.28
CA GLY A 268 1.89 -23.97 10.99
C GLY A 268 2.26 -23.13 9.79
N VAL A 269 3.56 -22.94 9.60
CA VAL A 269 4.13 -22.29 8.43
C VAL A 269 5.30 -23.09 7.91
N SER A 270 5.61 -22.93 6.62
CA SER A 270 6.88 -23.41 6.08
C SER A 270 7.63 -22.31 5.35
N ILE A 271 8.95 -22.38 5.42
CA ILE A 271 9.89 -21.53 4.70
C ILE A 271 10.67 -22.40 3.71
N VAL A 272 10.74 -21.97 2.45
CA VAL A 272 11.48 -22.63 1.37
C VAL A 272 12.60 -21.70 0.93
N VAL A 273 13.86 -22.14 1.03
CA VAL A 273 15.03 -21.35 0.64
C VAL A 273 15.94 -22.07 -0.36
N ASP A 274 16.76 -21.29 -1.05
CA ASP A 274 17.86 -21.79 -1.87
C ASP A 274 18.98 -22.32 -0.97
N GLU A 275 19.29 -23.62 -1.09
CA GLU A 275 20.25 -24.31 -0.23
C GLU A 275 21.68 -23.78 -0.43
N MET A 276 22.06 -23.43 -1.66
CA MET A 276 23.41 -22.94 -1.94
C MET A 276 23.60 -21.54 -1.37
N LYS A 277 22.63 -20.66 -1.56
CA LYS A 277 22.68 -19.31 -0.96
C LYS A 277 22.66 -19.36 0.56
N LEU A 278 21.86 -20.25 1.17
CA LEU A 278 21.86 -20.43 2.61
C LEU A 278 23.26 -20.78 3.14
N LYS A 279 23.94 -21.76 2.51
CA LYS A 279 25.31 -22.15 2.89
C LYS A 279 26.34 -21.06 2.68
N LEU A 280 26.24 -20.30 1.60
CA LEU A 280 27.10 -19.13 1.37
C LEU A 280 26.92 -18.10 2.51
N LEU A 281 25.68 -17.86 2.93
CA LEU A 281 25.38 -16.92 4.02
C LEU A 281 25.87 -17.39 5.38
N GLN A 282 25.84 -18.70 5.67
CA GLN A 282 26.44 -19.27 6.89
C GLN A 282 27.95 -19.02 7.00
N SER A 283 28.64 -18.86 5.87
CA SER A 283 30.09 -18.73 5.81
C SER A 283 30.64 -17.30 5.92
N ALA A 284 29.79 -16.27 5.94
CA ALA A 284 30.23 -14.88 6.00
C ALA A 284 29.61 -14.08 7.15
N GLU A 285 30.34 -13.06 7.60
CA GLU A 285 29.86 -12.09 8.61
C GLU A 285 28.86 -11.12 7.95
N PHE A 286 27.57 -11.33 8.18
CA PHE A 286 26.50 -10.55 7.55
C PHE A 286 25.66 -9.72 8.53
N SER A 287 24.76 -8.89 7.98
CA SER A 287 23.82 -8.06 8.72
C SER A 287 22.93 -8.90 9.66
N THR A 288 22.60 -8.34 10.82
CA THR A 288 21.87 -9.02 11.90
C THR A 288 20.54 -9.64 11.46
N ASN A 289 19.87 -9.06 10.46
CA ASN A 289 18.53 -9.48 10.05
C ASN A 289 18.55 -10.77 9.21
N MET A 290 19.54 -10.95 8.33
CA MET A 290 19.68 -12.20 7.56
C MET A 290 20.24 -13.33 8.41
N GLY A 291 21.07 -13.01 9.41
CA GLY A 291 21.59 -13.98 10.37
C GLY A 291 20.46 -14.76 11.08
N MET A 292 19.37 -14.08 11.46
CA MET A 292 18.21 -14.75 12.06
C MET A 292 17.59 -15.80 11.14
N LEU A 293 17.35 -15.45 9.87
CA LEU A 293 16.76 -16.40 8.91
C LEU A 293 17.69 -17.59 8.66
N VAL A 294 19.01 -17.36 8.65
CA VAL A 294 20.01 -18.43 8.55
C VAL A 294 19.91 -19.35 9.76
N GLU A 295 19.93 -18.82 10.99
CA GLU A 295 19.80 -19.59 12.23
C GLU A 295 18.51 -20.43 12.25
N TRP A 296 17.40 -19.87 11.80
CA TRP A 296 16.09 -20.55 11.74
C TRP A 296 16.05 -21.72 10.77
N LEU A 297 16.94 -21.74 9.79
CA LEU A 297 17.00 -22.76 8.74
C LEU A 297 18.17 -23.71 8.93
N SER A 298 19.05 -23.43 9.90
CA SER A 298 20.15 -24.30 10.27
C SER A 298 19.64 -25.61 10.89
N ILE A 299 20.39 -26.69 10.65
CA ILE A 299 20.16 -28.01 11.25
C ILE A 299 21.14 -28.24 12.41
N ASP A 300 20.93 -29.29 13.21
CA ASP A 300 21.76 -29.59 14.40
C ASP A 300 23.27 -29.57 14.10
N GLU A 301 23.69 -30.08 12.94
CA GLU A 301 25.11 -30.14 12.51
C GLU A 301 25.71 -28.77 12.17
N GLU A 302 24.88 -27.78 11.87
CA GLU A 302 25.28 -26.42 11.47
C GLU A 302 25.24 -25.42 12.64
N LEU A 303 24.72 -25.86 13.79
CA LEU A 303 24.48 -25.04 14.96
C LEU A 303 25.58 -25.22 16.03
N PRO A 304 25.85 -24.20 16.87
CA PRO A 304 26.79 -24.33 17.99
C PRO A 304 26.38 -25.45 18.96
N GLU A 305 27.37 -26.14 19.55
CA GLU A 305 27.11 -27.20 20.54
C GLU A 305 26.19 -26.71 21.67
N GLY A 306 25.12 -27.46 21.93
CA GLY A 306 24.14 -27.14 22.97
C GLY A 306 22.98 -26.24 22.51
N THR A 307 22.91 -25.86 21.23
CA THR A 307 21.74 -25.20 20.65
C THR A 307 20.87 -26.19 19.87
N SER A 308 19.58 -25.91 19.80
CA SER A 308 18.61 -26.75 19.09
C SER A 308 17.98 -25.96 17.93
N PRO A 309 17.67 -26.62 16.81
CA PRO A 309 16.98 -26.01 15.68
C PRO A 309 15.62 -25.47 16.11
N SER A 310 15.23 -24.40 15.45
CA SER A 310 13.99 -23.71 15.77
C SER A 310 12.79 -24.27 14.99
N HIS A 311 13.04 -24.99 13.89
CA HIS A 311 12.01 -25.69 13.11
C HIS A 311 11.60 -27.02 13.76
N SER A 312 10.36 -27.44 13.49
CA SER A 312 9.85 -28.76 13.91
C SER A 312 10.31 -29.86 12.97
N TRP A 313 10.58 -29.51 11.70
CA TRP A 313 11.04 -30.43 10.67
C TRP A 313 11.75 -29.65 9.56
N CYS A 314 12.82 -30.22 9.00
CA CYS A 314 13.56 -29.63 7.88
C CYS A 314 14.05 -30.71 6.90
N ILE A 315 13.97 -30.41 5.60
CA ILE A 315 14.47 -31.29 4.52
C ILE A 315 15.14 -30.47 3.42
N THR A 316 16.15 -31.05 2.77
CA THR A 316 16.70 -30.54 1.51
C THR A 316 16.27 -31.43 0.35
N ARG A 317 15.76 -30.85 -0.74
CA ARG A 317 15.33 -31.58 -1.94
C ARG A 317 15.77 -30.88 -3.23
N LYS A 318 15.66 -31.57 -4.36
CA LYS A 318 15.82 -30.93 -5.69
C LYS A 318 14.62 -30.04 -5.99
N LYS A 319 14.89 -28.86 -6.54
CA LYS A 319 13.88 -27.89 -6.95
C LYS A 319 13.08 -28.42 -8.14
N GLY A 320 11.75 -28.44 -8.00
CA GLY A 320 10.82 -28.82 -9.06
C GLY A 320 10.61 -30.33 -9.23
N ASN A 321 9.35 -30.74 -9.31
CA ASN A 321 8.96 -32.05 -9.80
C ASN A 321 7.84 -31.82 -10.83
N LYS A 322 8.22 -31.38 -12.04
CA LYS A 322 7.45 -31.34 -13.29
C LYS A 322 8.40 -30.93 -14.42
N ASP A 323 8.70 -31.90 -15.28
CA ASP A 323 9.35 -31.80 -16.60
C ASP A 323 10.85 -31.43 -16.71
N ILE A 324 11.64 -32.51 -16.83
CA ILE A 324 12.83 -32.78 -17.65
C ILE A 324 13.40 -31.58 -18.46
N THR A 325 14.33 -30.83 -17.86
CA THR A 325 15.73 -30.57 -18.30
C THR A 325 16.29 -29.40 -17.49
N LEU A 326 16.72 -29.64 -16.26
CA LEU A 326 17.49 -28.67 -15.48
C LEU A 326 18.68 -29.39 -14.82
N SER A 327 19.81 -28.68 -14.78
CA SER A 327 21.11 -29.16 -14.29
C SER A 327 21.03 -29.67 -12.84
N SER A 328 21.99 -30.51 -12.47
CA SER A 328 22.09 -31.25 -11.22
C SER A 328 22.23 -30.41 -9.92
N GLU A 329 22.07 -29.08 -9.96
CA GLU A 329 22.61 -28.17 -8.94
C GLU A 329 21.61 -27.25 -8.22
N GLU A 330 20.31 -27.28 -8.52
CA GLU A 330 19.32 -26.46 -7.80
C GLU A 330 18.65 -27.22 -6.65
N LEU A 331 19.23 -27.14 -5.44
CA LEU A 331 18.66 -27.68 -4.20
C LEU A 331 17.89 -26.59 -3.44
N GLU A 332 16.76 -26.97 -2.84
CA GLU A 332 15.97 -26.14 -1.93
C GLU A 332 15.86 -26.79 -0.55
N ARG A 333 15.92 -25.97 0.50
CA ARG A 333 15.68 -26.37 1.89
C ARG A 333 14.28 -25.94 2.30
N ILE A 334 13.54 -26.84 2.93
CA ILE A 334 12.19 -26.59 3.42
C ILE A 334 12.17 -26.85 4.92
N ALA A 335 11.86 -25.82 5.68
CA ALA A 335 11.67 -25.91 7.13
C ALA A 335 10.20 -25.65 7.47
N TYR A 336 9.63 -26.51 8.32
CA TYR A 336 8.28 -26.38 8.86
C TYR A 336 8.34 -25.96 10.33
N PHE A 337 7.48 -25.01 10.68
CA PHE A 337 7.34 -24.47 12.03
C PHE A 337 5.89 -24.63 12.46
N GLU A 338 5.65 -25.35 13.55
CA GLU A 338 4.33 -25.46 14.14
C GLU A 338 3.93 -24.14 14.83
N ILE A 339 2.74 -23.62 14.51
CA ILE A 339 2.11 -22.53 15.26
C ILE A 339 1.37 -23.20 16.42
N VAL A 340 2.08 -23.40 17.52
CA VAL A 340 1.51 -24.02 18.72
C VAL A 340 0.54 -23.04 19.39
N GLY A 341 -0.76 -23.24 19.18
CA GLY A 341 -1.80 -22.63 20.01
C GLY A 341 -1.84 -23.33 21.38
N GLN A 342 -1.12 -22.82 22.38
CA GLN A 342 -1.21 -23.35 23.74
C GLN A 342 -1.86 -22.37 24.68
N GLU A 343 -3.02 -22.67 25.26
CA GLU A 343 -3.56 -22.04 26.49
C GLU A 343 -2.53 -22.06 27.64
N LYS A 344 -1.48 -21.25 27.54
CA LYS A 344 -0.50 -20.95 28.56
C LYS A 344 -0.29 -19.45 28.56
N ASP A 345 -0.10 -18.91 29.75
CA ASP A 345 0.05 -17.49 30.05
C ASP A 345 1.31 -16.81 29.44
N ASP A 346 2.02 -17.50 28.52
CA ASP A 346 3.20 -17.01 27.82
C ASP A 346 3.11 -17.37 26.32
N TYR A 347 2.74 -16.42 25.45
CA TYR A 347 2.82 -16.63 24.00
C TYR A 347 4.07 -16.00 23.36
N HIS A 348 5.18 -16.71 23.55
CA HIS A 348 6.40 -16.68 22.74
C HIS A 348 6.15 -17.32 21.36
N CYS A 349 6.87 -16.94 20.31
CA CYS A 349 6.90 -17.70 19.05
C CYS A 349 7.98 -18.81 19.17
N PRO A 350 7.63 -20.06 19.52
CA PRO A 350 8.63 -21.06 19.94
C PRO A 350 9.50 -21.57 18.78
N GLY A 351 9.14 -21.23 17.54
CA GLY A 351 9.86 -21.69 16.35
C GLY A 351 11.03 -20.81 15.91
N PHE A 352 11.30 -19.68 16.58
CA PHE A 352 12.32 -18.71 16.13
C PHE A 352 13.19 -18.11 17.23
N GLY A 353 12.83 -18.28 18.52
CA GLY A 353 13.70 -17.93 19.66
C GLY A 353 14.04 -16.44 19.84
N VAL A 354 13.47 -15.52 19.05
CA VAL A 354 13.84 -14.09 19.02
C VAL A 354 12.62 -13.17 19.13
N ASP A 355 12.74 -12.08 19.90
CA ASP A 355 11.76 -10.99 19.98
C ASP A 355 11.94 -10.04 18.77
N ILE A 356 11.14 -10.22 17.71
CA ILE A 356 11.09 -9.33 16.54
C ILE A 356 9.67 -8.78 16.34
N ASN A 357 9.54 -7.52 15.88
CA ASN A 357 8.23 -6.96 15.55
C ASN A 357 7.65 -7.67 14.30
N PRO A 358 6.33 -7.97 14.25
CA PRO A 358 5.71 -8.60 13.09
C PRO A 358 5.98 -7.88 11.76
N PHE A 359 6.03 -6.54 11.77
CA PHE A 359 6.33 -5.77 10.57
C PHE A 359 7.80 -5.90 10.15
N ASP A 360 8.73 -5.92 11.10
CA ASP A 360 10.16 -6.09 10.81
C ASP A 360 10.44 -7.51 10.28
N LEU A 361 9.68 -8.52 10.73
CA LEU A 361 9.68 -9.85 10.10
C LEU A 361 9.24 -9.78 8.63
N LEU A 362 8.12 -9.11 8.34
CA LEU A 362 7.65 -8.95 6.96
C LEU A 362 8.73 -8.29 6.08
N ALA A 363 9.35 -7.22 6.57
CA ALA A 363 10.44 -6.54 5.89
C ALA A 363 11.61 -7.50 5.59
N MET A 364 12.08 -8.24 6.59
CA MET A 364 13.16 -9.23 6.45
C MET A 364 12.83 -10.29 5.39
N LEU A 365 11.63 -10.86 5.42
CA LEU A 365 11.21 -11.89 4.45
C LEU A 365 11.18 -11.35 3.02
N LEU A 366 10.72 -10.11 2.83
CA LEU A 366 10.68 -9.48 1.51
C LEU A 366 12.09 -9.17 0.98
N VAL A 367 13.02 -8.75 1.83
CA VAL A 367 14.43 -8.60 1.45
C VAL A 367 15.02 -9.98 1.08
N ALA A 368 14.78 -11.01 1.88
CA ALA A 368 15.28 -12.36 1.61
C ALA A 368 14.72 -12.93 0.29
N LYS A 369 13.46 -12.59 -0.03
CA LYS A 369 12.82 -12.95 -1.31
C LYS A 369 13.49 -12.25 -2.49
N ARG A 370 13.82 -10.97 -2.34
CA ARG A 370 14.48 -10.17 -3.38
C ARG A 370 15.91 -10.64 -3.65
N GLU A 371 16.67 -10.93 -2.61
CA GLU A 371 18.01 -11.54 -2.71
C GLU A 371 17.98 -12.96 -3.27
N GLY A 372 16.77 -13.52 -3.45
CA GLY A 372 16.52 -14.86 -3.98
C GLY A 372 17.03 -15.96 -3.07
N LEU A 373 17.25 -15.68 -1.78
CA LEU A 373 17.44 -16.69 -0.73
C LEU A 373 16.10 -17.36 -0.45
N LEU A 374 15.07 -16.57 -0.17
CA LEU A 374 13.73 -17.05 0.12
C LEU A 374 13.02 -17.36 -1.20
N LEU A 375 12.78 -18.64 -1.46
CA LEU A 375 12.11 -19.10 -2.67
C LEU A 375 10.59 -19.06 -2.49
N ASP A 376 10.08 -19.57 -1.37
CA ASP A 376 8.65 -19.62 -1.10
C ASP A 376 8.34 -19.68 0.41
N ILE A 377 7.08 -19.44 0.75
CA ILE A 377 6.53 -19.61 2.09
C ILE A 377 5.09 -20.13 1.99
N HIS A 378 4.68 -20.93 2.98
CA HIS A 378 3.31 -21.46 3.04
C HIS A 378 2.74 -21.28 4.44
N LEU A 379 1.43 -21.03 4.51
CA LEU A 379 0.66 -20.96 5.74
C LEU A 379 -0.32 -22.14 5.75
N PHE A 380 -0.24 -22.97 6.79
CA PHE A 380 -1.14 -24.10 7.00
C PHE A 380 -2.17 -23.76 8.07
N PHE A 381 -3.43 -24.07 7.81
CA PHE A 381 -4.53 -23.70 8.69
C PHE A 381 -5.71 -24.68 8.65
N LYS A 382 -6.51 -24.66 9.71
CA LYS A 382 -7.82 -25.30 9.76
C LYS A 382 -8.90 -24.31 9.36
N HIS A 383 -9.86 -24.75 8.57
CA HIS A 383 -11.04 -23.95 8.22
C HIS A 383 -12.22 -24.39 9.11
N LYS A 384 -12.82 -23.45 9.85
CA LYS A 384 -13.91 -23.75 10.81
C LYS A 384 -15.12 -24.42 10.16
N GLU A 385 -15.51 -23.95 8.98
CA GLU A 385 -16.68 -24.46 8.26
C GLU A 385 -16.42 -25.73 7.43
N LEU A 386 -15.31 -25.78 6.67
CA LEU A 386 -15.04 -26.87 5.73
C LEU A 386 -14.50 -28.13 6.41
N GLY A 387 -13.83 -27.99 7.56
CA GLY A 387 -13.14 -29.09 8.23
C GLY A 387 -11.91 -29.56 7.44
N GLY A 388 -10.83 -29.89 8.15
CA GLY A 388 -9.56 -30.33 7.54
C GLY A 388 -8.45 -29.28 7.58
N LEU A 389 -7.27 -29.68 7.10
CA LEU A 389 -6.07 -28.86 7.04
C LEU A 389 -5.84 -28.39 5.60
N PHE A 390 -5.71 -27.09 5.43
CA PHE A 390 -5.53 -26.43 4.14
C PHE A 390 -4.26 -25.57 4.17
N ASN A 391 -3.87 -25.07 3.01
CA ASN A 391 -2.84 -24.04 2.88
C ASN A 391 -3.42 -22.79 2.18
N GLU A 392 -2.60 -21.75 2.01
CA GLU A 392 -3.01 -20.49 1.40
C GLU A 392 -3.58 -20.61 -0.02
N SER A 393 -3.26 -21.70 -0.74
CA SER A 393 -3.81 -21.96 -2.07
C SER A 393 -5.30 -22.34 -2.08
N ALA A 394 -5.86 -22.65 -0.91
CA ALA A 394 -7.29 -22.90 -0.75
C ALA A 394 -8.12 -21.61 -0.62
N LEU A 395 -7.48 -20.45 -0.42
CA LEU A 395 -8.15 -19.16 -0.35
C LEU A 395 -8.55 -18.67 -1.74
N SER A 396 -9.72 -18.05 -1.84
CA SER A 396 -10.08 -17.27 -3.03
C SER A 396 -9.19 -16.03 -3.16
N ASP A 397 -9.02 -15.52 -4.38
CA ASP A 397 -8.26 -14.29 -4.64
C ASP A 397 -8.73 -13.13 -3.75
N GLY A 398 -10.04 -13.01 -3.52
CA GLY A 398 -10.61 -12.01 -2.63
C GLY A 398 -10.15 -12.14 -1.18
N GLU A 399 -10.26 -13.34 -0.59
CA GLU A 399 -9.86 -13.62 0.80
C GLU A 399 -8.37 -13.37 1.00
N TYR A 400 -7.57 -13.86 0.05
CA TYR A 400 -6.13 -13.73 0.04
C TYR A 400 -5.69 -12.26 -0.04
N LEU A 401 -6.23 -11.48 -0.97
CA LEU A 401 -5.90 -10.06 -1.10
C LEU A 401 -6.44 -9.23 0.07
N TRP A 402 -7.59 -9.60 0.63
CA TRP A 402 -8.14 -8.97 1.81
C TRP A 402 -7.22 -9.11 3.03
N LEU A 403 -6.77 -10.33 3.33
CA LEU A 403 -5.80 -10.56 4.41
C LEU A 403 -4.48 -9.85 4.15
N GLY A 404 -3.99 -9.84 2.90
CA GLY A 404 -2.80 -9.09 2.52
C GLY A 404 -2.92 -7.60 2.83
N ARG A 405 -4.04 -6.96 2.44
CA ARG A 405 -4.27 -5.52 2.65
C ARG A 405 -4.49 -5.17 4.13
N MET A 406 -5.45 -5.84 4.77
CA MET A 406 -5.82 -5.52 6.16
C MET A 406 -4.78 -6.00 7.16
N GLY A 407 -4.15 -7.16 6.89
CA GLY A 407 -3.04 -7.67 7.67
C GLY A 407 -1.87 -6.71 7.67
N LEU A 408 -1.52 -6.12 6.52
CA LEU A 408 -0.43 -5.15 6.43
C LEU A 408 -0.69 -3.90 7.29
N ILE A 409 -1.92 -3.40 7.30
CA ILE A 409 -2.32 -2.28 8.15
C ILE A 409 -2.22 -2.67 9.63
N LEU A 410 -2.67 -3.87 10.01
CA LEU A 410 -2.51 -4.37 11.37
C LEU A 410 -1.03 -4.56 11.77
N LEU A 411 -0.17 -5.04 10.88
CA LEU A 411 1.27 -5.14 11.13
C LEU A 411 1.89 -3.75 11.34
N SER A 412 1.53 -2.77 10.50
CA SER A 412 2.03 -1.40 10.63
C SER A 412 1.69 -0.76 11.97
N ARG A 413 0.55 -1.17 12.55
CA ARG A 413 0.09 -0.69 13.84
C ARG A 413 1.02 -1.09 14.99
N GLU A 414 1.68 -2.23 14.89
CA GLU A 414 2.51 -2.78 15.97
C GLU A 414 3.86 -2.09 16.12
N ASN A 415 4.33 -1.36 15.10
CA ASN A 415 5.56 -0.58 15.19
C ASN A 415 5.25 0.90 15.43
N THR A 416 5.12 1.30 16.69
CA THR A 416 4.74 2.67 17.08
C THR A 416 5.82 3.72 16.81
N LYS A 417 7.03 3.32 16.42
CA LYS A 417 8.13 4.23 16.04
C LYS A 417 8.04 4.65 14.57
N ASP A 418 7.27 3.90 13.78
CA ASP A 418 7.21 4.09 12.34
C ASP A 418 5.92 4.79 11.95
N ASN A 419 6.09 5.87 11.21
CA ASN A 419 5.00 6.48 10.50
C ASN A 419 5.03 6.04 9.04
N MET A 420 3.89 5.53 8.58
CA MET A 420 3.77 4.91 7.27
C MET A 420 2.89 5.72 6.33
N LEU A 421 3.39 5.94 5.12
CA LEU A 421 2.62 6.49 4.02
C LEU A 421 2.13 5.33 3.14
N PHE A 422 0.82 5.10 3.14
CA PHE A 422 0.17 4.12 2.28
C PHE A 422 -0.28 4.76 0.97
N LEU A 423 0.19 4.20 -0.15
CA LEU A 423 -0.21 4.55 -1.51
C LEU A 423 -1.00 3.36 -2.08
N LEU A 424 -2.34 3.44 -2.02
CA LEU A 424 -3.23 2.35 -2.42
C LEU A 424 -3.88 2.68 -3.76
N ASP A 425 -3.59 1.89 -4.80
CA ASP A 425 -4.23 1.99 -6.12
C ASP A 425 -5.28 0.88 -6.28
N GLU A 426 -6.54 1.31 -6.37
CA GLU A 426 -7.74 0.47 -6.51
C GLU A 426 -7.84 -0.67 -5.45
N PRO A 427 -7.68 -0.37 -4.15
CA PRO A 427 -7.65 -1.41 -3.11
C PRO A 427 -9.01 -2.08 -2.86
N ASP A 428 -10.06 -1.67 -3.55
CA ASP A 428 -11.40 -2.27 -3.55
C ASP A 428 -11.57 -3.42 -4.56
N VAL A 429 -10.67 -3.54 -5.54
CA VAL A 429 -10.78 -4.58 -6.58
C VAL A 429 -10.56 -5.97 -5.97
N HIS A 430 -11.29 -6.96 -6.50
CA HIS A 430 -11.38 -8.35 -6.01
C HIS A 430 -12.08 -8.53 -4.66
N LEU A 431 -12.59 -7.46 -4.03
CA LEU A 431 -13.41 -7.57 -2.83
C LEU A 431 -14.88 -7.78 -3.19
N ASN A 432 -15.57 -8.61 -2.42
CA ASN A 432 -17.01 -8.70 -2.48
C ASN A 432 -17.66 -7.41 -1.90
N GLU A 433 -18.94 -7.20 -2.19
CA GLU A 433 -19.67 -6.00 -1.77
C GLU A 433 -19.64 -5.80 -0.24
N SER A 434 -19.80 -6.88 0.54
CA SER A 434 -19.85 -6.82 2.01
C SER A 434 -18.52 -6.41 2.64
N TRP A 435 -17.40 -6.71 2.00
CA TRP A 435 -16.09 -6.29 2.46
C TRP A 435 -15.76 -4.86 2.02
N ASN A 436 -16.20 -4.47 0.82
CA ASN A 436 -16.10 -3.08 0.37
C ASN A 436 -16.88 -2.13 1.30
N GLU A 437 -18.06 -2.55 1.77
CA GLU A 437 -18.85 -1.80 2.77
C GLU A 437 -18.08 -1.59 4.07
N ARG A 438 -17.23 -2.53 4.48
CA ARG A 438 -16.49 -2.47 5.75
C ARG A 438 -15.08 -1.90 5.61
N PHE A 439 -14.64 -1.59 4.39
CA PHE A 439 -13.24 -1.32 4.10
C PHE A 439 -12.70 -0.11 4.89
N VAL A 440 -13.37 1.04 4.80
CA VAL A 440 -12.93 2.28 5.48
C VAL A 440 -13.05 2.13 6.99
N GLU A 441 -14.14 1.55 7.47
CA GLU A 441 -14.38 1.27 8.91
C GLU A 441 -13.29 0.36 9.50
N LEU A 442 -12.85 -0.66 8.75
CA LEU A 442 -11.78 -1.54 9.22
C LEU A 442 -10.44 -0.85 9.25
N ILE A 443 -10.08 -0.04 8.25
CA ILE A 443 -8.85 0.75 8.32
C ILE A 443 -8.89 1.69 9.53
N HIS A 444 -10.05 2.31 9.80
CA HIS A 444 -10.23 3.13 11.00
C HIS A 444 -9.97 2.32 12.28
N LYS A 445 -10.61 1.16 12.43
CA LYS A 445 -10.42 0.27 13.58
C LYS A 445 -8.96 -0.18 13.74
N LEU A 446 -8.32 -0.58 12.64
CA LEU A 446 -6.92 -1.01 12.61
C LEU A 446 -5.94 0.15 12.78
N SER A 447 -6.37 1.41 12.64
CA SER A 447 -5.51 2.58 12.83
C SER A 447 -5.65 3.22 14.21
N ASN A 448 -6.50 2.67 15.08
CA ASN A 448 -6.75 3.21 16.42
C ASN A 448 -6.24 2.28 17.53
N ARG A 449 -5.79 2.90 18.63
CA ARG A 449 -5.44 2.25 19.91
C ARG A 449 -6.10 3.02 21.05
N GLU A 450 -6.22 2.40 22.22
CA GLU A 450 -6.74 3.09 23.43
C GLU A 450 -5.96 4.38 23.74
N ASN A 451 -4.66 4.41 23.46
CA ASN A 451 -3.78 5.56 23.72
C ASN A 451 -3.75 6.60 22.58
N GLY A 452 -4.63 6.45 21.58
CA GLY A 452 -4.74 7.38 20.46
C GLY A 452 -4.53 6.74 19.10
N ARG A 453 -4.61 7.60 18.07
CA ARG A 453 -4.53 7.20 16.68
C ARG A 453 -3.09 6.95 16.24
N ILE A 454 -2.89 5.93 15.44
CA ILE A 454 -1.64 5.64 14.75
C ILE A 454 -1.47 6.65 13.61
N PRO A 455 -0.30 7.29 13.48
CA PRO A 455 -0.12 8.50 12.68
C PRO A 455 -0.03 8.26 11.17
N ASN A 456 -0.37 7.07 10.68
CA ASN A 456 -0.27 6.70 9.28
C ASN A 456 -1.07 7.65 8.37
N GLU A 457 -0.64 7.80 7.12
CA GLU A 457 -1.33 8.57 6.09
C GLU A 457 -1.72 7.63 4.94
N PHE A 458 -2.97 7.73 4.46
CA PHE A 458 -3.49 6.87 3.41
C PHE A 458 -3.90 7.71 2.19
N ILE A 459 -3.25 7.50 1.05
CA ILE A 459 -3.67 8.03 -0.23
C ILE A 459 -4.24 6.88 -1.06
N ILE A 460 -5.53 6.98 -1.37
CA ILE A 460 -6.30 5.92 -2.01
C ILE A 460 -6.77 6.43 -3.37
N ALA A 461 -6.30 5.82 -4.45
CA ALA A 461 -6.92 5.97 -5.76
C ALA A 461 -8.01 4.91 -5.90
N THR A 462 -9.24 5.33 -6.22
CA THR A 462 -10.35 4.39 -6.39
C THR A 462 -11.39 4.88 -7.39
N HIS A 463 -12.06 3.92 -8.02
CA HIS A 463 -13.30 4.10 -8.76
C HIS A 463 -14.56 3.64 -8.01
N SER A 464 -14.41 3.06 -6.81
CA SER A 464 -15.53 2.52 -6.04
C SER A 464 -16.44 3.61 -5.52
N THR A 465 -17.63 3.71 -6.11
CA THR A 465 -18.70 4.57 -5.57
C THR A 465 -19.10 4.18 -4.14
N LEU A 466 -18.86 2.93 -3.72
CA LEU A 466 -19.19 2.46 -2.38
C LEU A 466 -18.16 2.97 -1.36
N LEU A 467 -16.85 2.87 -1.64
CA LEU A 467 -15.84 3.46 -0.75
C LEU A 467 -16.04 4.96 -0.55
N LEU A 468 -16.47 5.66 -1.61
CA LEU A 468 -16.72 7.09 -1.55
C LEU A 468 -17.93 7.47 -0.69
N THR A 469 -18.83 6.53 -0.33
CA THR A 469 -19.91 6.84 0.62
C THR A 469 -19.39 7.09 2.02
N ASP A 470 -18.20 6.62 2.35
CA ASP A 470 -17.56 6.82 3.66
C ASP A 470 -16.60 8.02 3.66
N ALA A 471 -16.35 8.61 2.50
CA ALA A 471 -15.38 9.68 2.33
C ALA A 471 -15.97 11.07 2.61
N ASP A 472 -15.34 11.81 3.52
CA ASP A 472 -15.66 13.22 3.78
C ASP A 472 -15.23 14.11 2.59
N PRO A 473 -15.98 15.17 2.22
CA PRO A 473 -15.60 16.10 1.15
C PRO A 473 -14.20 16.71 1.25
N ASP A 474 -13.62 16.82 2.45
CA ASP A 474 -12.26 17.31 2.66
C ASP A 474 -11.18 16.25 2.42
N GLN A 475 -11.58 14.98 2.29
CA GLN A 475 -10.73 13.86 1.92
C GLN A 475 -10.74 13.61 0.40
N LEU A 476 -11.61 14.25 -0.37
CA LEU A 476 -11.80 13.99 -1.80
C LEU A 476 -11.01 14.92 -2.72
N TYR A 477 -10.37 14.34 -3.73
CA TYR A 477 -9.62 15.06 -4.74
C TYR A 477 -9.95 14.53 -6.15
N LEU A 478 -10.74 15.31 -6.88
CA LEU A 478 -11.17 14.97 -8.24
C LEU A 478 -10.11 15.40 -9.27
N LEU A 479 -9.52 14.41 -9.93
CA LEU A 479 -8.61 14.59 -11.06
C LEU A 479 -9.40 14.55 -12.37
N GLU A 480 -9.32 15.64 -13.14
CA GLU A 480 -9.88 15.72 -14.49
C GLU A 480 -8.81 16.08 -15.51
N LYS A 481 -8.87 15.42 -16.67
CA LYS A 481 -7.93 15.64 -17.77
C LYS A 481 -8.42 16.79 -18.65
N TYR A 482 -7.58 17.81 -18.81
CA TYR A 482 -7.82 18.91 -19.75
C TYR A 482 -6.98 18.71 -21.02
N ALA A 483 -7.61 18.90 -22.18
CA ALA A 483 -6.93 18.79 -23.47
C ALA A 483 -5.70 19.72 -23.54
N GLY A 484 -4.54 19.16 -23.87
CA GLY A 484 -3.28 19.90 -24.00
C GLY A 484 -2.61 20.36 -22.70
N LEU A 485 -3.30 20.35 -21.56
CA LEU A 485 -2.81 20.92 -20.29
C LEU A 485 -2.51 19.87 -19.21
N GLY A 486 -2.79 18.59 -19.46
CA GLY A 486 -2.67 17.52 -18.46
C GLY A 486 -3.82 17.56 -17.43
N PRO A 487 -3.76 16.70 -16.40
CA PRO A 487 -4.79 16.67 -15.38
C PRO A 487 -4.67 17.82 -14.38
N LYS A 488 -5.79 18.19 -13.77
CA LYS A 488 -5.88 19.18 -12.67
C LYS A 488 -6.85 18.71 -11.60
N ILE A 489 -6.73 19.28 -10.41
CA ILE A 489 -7.72 19.11 -9.35
C ILE A 489 -8.91 20.03 -9.63
N THR A 490 -10.10 19.44 -9.73
CA THR A 490 -11.36 20.15 -9.92
C THR A 490 -12.17 20.12 -8.61
N PRO A 491 -12.83 21.20 -8.21
CA PRO A 491 -13.77 21.18 -7.09
C PRO A 491 -14.91 20.19 -7.33
N LEU A 492 -15.27 19.41 -6.31
CA LEU A 492 -16.44 18.55 -6.37
C LEU A 492 -17.73 19.36 -6.23
N ALA A 493 -18.70 19.06 -7.10
CA ALA A 493 -20.03 19.66 -7.06
C ALA A 493 -21.02 18.89 -6.13
N ILE A 494 -20.56 17.83 -5.47
CA ILE A 494 -21.36 17.00 -4.56
C ILE A 494 -20.55 16.59 -3.33
N SER A 495 -21.25 16.36 -2.22
CA SER A 495 -20.73 15.56 -1.11
C SER A 495 -20.94 14.08 -1.42
N THR A 496 -19.94 13.23 -1.21
CA THR A 496 -20.09 11.77 -1.36
C THR A 496 -20.43 11.07 -0.05
N PHE A 497 -20.12 11.69 1.10
CA PHE A 497 -20.42 11.14 2.41
C PHE A 497 -21.91 10.80 2.57
N ALA A 498 -22.20 9.54 2.87
CA ALA A 498 -23.52 8.94 2.94
C ALA A 498 -24.42 9.17 1.70
N ALA A 499 -23.83 9.46 0.54
CA ALA A 499 -24.58 9.77 -0.68
C ALA A 499 -25.02 8.52 -1.44
N ASN A 500 -26.02 8.68 -2.29
CA ASN A 500 -26.45 7.61 -3.20
C ASN A 500 -25.37 7.35 -4.27
N ARG A 501 -24.95 6.09 -4.41
CA ARG A 501 -23.95 5.64 -5.40
C ARG A 501 -24.24 6.07 -6.83
N ALA A 502 -25.51 6.09 -7.23
CA ALA A 502 -25.91 6.51 -8.58
C ALA A 502 -25.63 8.01 -8.83
N GLU A 503 -25.80 8.86 -7.81
CA GLU A 503 -25.45 10.28 -7.90
C GLU A 503 -23.94 10.48 -7.94
N ILE A 504 -23.18 9.74 -7.12
CA ILE A 504 -21.70 9.73 -7.17
C ILE A 504 -21.24 9.36 -8.59
N SER A 505 -21.76 8.26 -9.13
CA SER A 505 -21.40 7.77 -10.46
C SER A 505 -21.69 8.79 -11.56
N LYS A 506 -22.86 9.41 -11.52
CA LYS A 506 -23.28 10.42 -12.50
C LYS A 506 -22.40 11.68 -12.42
N ARG A 507 -22.13 12.18 -11.22
CA ARG A 507 -21.47 13.48 -11.01
C ARG A 507 -19.96 13.41 -11.14
N ILE A 508 -19.34 12.31 -10.72
CA ILE A 508 -17.87 12.15 -10.70
C ILE A 508 -17.38 11.41 -11.95
N PHE A 509 -18.04 10.31 -12.30
CA PHE A 509 -17.61 9.46 -13.43
C PHE A 509 -18.37 9.74 -14.72
N GLY A 510 -19.39 10.61 -14.69
CA GLY A 510 -20.14 11.02 -15.88
C GLY A 510 -21.01 9.89 -16.47
N THR A 511 -21.42 8.93 -15.65
CA THR A 511 -22.31 7.86 -16.12
C THR A 511 -23.72 8.41 -16.34
N ASN A 512 -24.24 8.28 -17.56
CA ASN A 512 -25.56 8.83 -17.92
C ASN A 512 -26.73 8.00 -17.37
N PHE A 513 -26.49 6.73 -17.03
CA PHE A 513 -27.55 5.79 -16.67
C PHE A 513 -27.25 5.09 -15.35
N GLN A 514 -28.32 4.84 -14.57
CA GLN A 514 -28.26 4.13 -13.29
C GLN A 514 -28.33 2.60 -13.44
N ILE A 515 -28.64 2.12 -14.65
CA ILE A 515 -28.76 0.70 -15.00
C ILE A 515 -27.90 0.41 -16.25
N GLY A 516 -27.65 -0.88 -16.51
CA GLY A 516 -26.93 -1.30 -17.70
C GLY A 516 -27.62 -0.88 -18.99
N GLN A 517 -26.84 -0.47 -20.00
CA GLN A 517 -27.34 0.04 -21.27
C GLN A 517 -28.19 -0.99 -22.04
N TYR A 518 -27.90 -2.29 -21.90
CA TYR A 518 -28.71 -3.35 -22.50
C TYR A 518 -30.14 -3.36 -21.95
N ALA A 519 -30.29 -3.33 -20.62
CA ALA A 519 -31.59 -3.27 -19.96
C ALA A 519 -32.30 -1.96 -20.31
N MET A 520 -31.57 -0.83 -20.34
CA MET A 520 -32.11 0.47 -20.75
C MET A 520 -32.71 0.41 -22.15
N ARG A 521 -31.93 -0.05 -23.14
CA ARG A 521 -32.37 -0.15 -24.53
C ARG A 521 -33.62 -1.01 -24.67
N LEU A 522 -33.64 -2.20 -24.04
CA LEU A 522 -34.80 -3.09 -24.09
C LEU A 522 -36.05 -2.47 -23.47
N ILE A 523 -35.88 -1.75 -22.35
CA ILE A 523 -36.99 -1.05 -21.70
C ILE A 523 -37.51 0.05 -22.63
N GLU A 524 -36.63 0.91 -23.17
CA GLU A 524 -37.01 2.00 -24.08
C GLU A 524 -37.68 1.48 -25.37
N GLU A 525 -37.16 0.42 -25.99
CA GLU A 525 -37.77 -0.23 -27.15
C GLU A 525 -39.21 -0.67 -26.86
N LYS A 526 -39.45 -1.31 -25.71
CA LYS A 526 -40.78 -1.76 -25.30
C LYS A 526 -41.71 -0.62 -24.91
N PHE A 527 -41.18 0.44 -24.29
CA PHE A 527 -41.93 1.68 -24.03
C PHE A 527 -42.42 2.31 -25.34
N ASN A 528 -41.57 2.37 -26.36
CA ASN A 528 -41.93 2.97 -27.65
C ASN A 528 -42.94 2.15 -28.45
N GLN A 529 -42.96 0.82 -28.27
CA GLN A 529 -43.97 -0.06 -28.89
C GLN A 529 -45.36 0.12 -28.27
N ASN A 530 -45.43 0.66 -27.05
CA ASN A 530 -46.67 1.04 -26.35
C ASN A 530 -47.73 -0.09 -26.29
N ASN A 531 -47.29 -1.35 -26.29
CA ASN A 531 -48.15 -2.54 -26.25
C ASN A 531 -48.36 -2.99 -24.80
N LYS A 532 -49.62 -2.89 -24.31
CA LYS A 532 -50.00 -3.23 -22.93
C LYS A 532 -49.54 -4.61 -22.49
N GLY A 533 -49.82 -5.65 -23.28
CA GLY A 533 -49.48 -7.03 -22.94
C GLY A 533 -47.97 -7.29 -22.88
N GLU A 534 -47.18 -6.56 -23.67
CA GLU A 534 -45.72 -6.62 -23.57
C GLU A 534 -45.17 -5.84 -22.37
N LEU A 535 -45.74 -4.69 -22.05
CA LEU A 535 -45.36 -3.89 -20.89
C LEU A 535 -45.70 -4.61 -19.57
N GLU A 536 -46.82 -5.33 -19.50
CA GLU A 536 -47.17 -6.19 -18.36
C GLU A 536 -46.16 -7.33 -18.16
N LYS A 537 -45.80 -8.03 -19.25
CA LYS A 537 -44.75 -9.07 -19.22
C LYS A 537 -43.40 -8.51 -18.80
N LEU A 538 -43.07 -7.29 -19.24
CA LEU A 538 -41.85 -6.61 -18.85
C LEU A 538 -41.87 -6.23 -17.36
N LEU A 539 -42.99 -5.71 -16.85
CA LEU A 539 -43.16 -5.35 -15.44
C LEU A 539 -42.93 -6.53 -14.49
N GLN A 540 -43.26 -7.76 -14.91
CA GLN A 540 -42.97 -8.96 -14.11
C GLN A 540 -41.47 -9.25 -13.98
N LYS A 541 -40.65 -8.80 -14.93
CA LYS A 541 -39.20 -9.08 -14.97
C LYS A 541 -38.32 -7.92 -14.49
N VAL A 542 -38.80 -6.67 -14.56
CA VAL A 542 -38.02 -5.49 -14.17
C VAL A 542 -37.95 -5.38 -12.65
N GLY A 543 -36.72 -5.33 -12.10
CA GLY A 543 -36.49 -5.16 -10.67
C GLY A 543 -36.98 -3.82 -10.10
N PRO A 544 -36.97 -3.63 -8.76
CA PRO A 544 -37.40 -2.38 -8.13
C PRO A 544 -36.55 -1.18 -8.59
N GLY A 545 -37.17 0.01 -8.66
CA GLY A 545 -36.49 1.26 -9.01
C GLY A 545 -37.26 2.16 -9.99
N TYR A 546 -36.58 3.16 -10.52
CA TYR A 546 -37.17 4.20 -11.38
C TYR A 546 -37.93 3.64 -12.60
N TYR A 547 -37.36 2.68 -13.32
CA TYR A 547 -37.99 2.13 -14.53
C TYR A 547 -39.22 1.28 -14.24
N ARG A 548 -39.25 0.56 -13.11
CA ARG A 548 -40.45 -0.18 -12.67
C ARG A 548 -41.60 0.78 -12.35
N TYR A 549 -41.29 1.88 -11.65
CA TYR A 549 -42.25 2.95 -11.39
C TYR A 549 -42.78 3.57 -12.68
N ARG A 550 -41.90 3.87 -13.65
CA ARG A 550 -42.29 4.37 -14.97
C ARG A 550 -43.22 3.41 -15.73
N LEU A 551 -42.93 2.10 -15.69
CA LEU A 551 -43.75 1.08 -16.35
C LEU A 551 -45.15 1.02 -15.73
N TYR A 552 -45.23 1.08 -14.40
CA TYR A 552 -46.49 1.09 -13.69
C TYR A 552 -47.35 2.31 -14.08
N ASN A 553 -46.76 3.51 -14.07
CA ASN A 553 -47.47 4.72 -14.52
C ASN A 553 -47.95 4.61 -15.96
N LYS A 554 -47.12 4.04 -16.85
CA LYS A 554 -47.49 3.91 -18.26
C LYS A 554 -48.64 2.94 -18.50
N LEU A 555 -48.66 1.82 -17.77
CA LEU A 555 -49.77 0.87 -17.80
C LEU A 555 -51.05 1.50 -17.26
N GLN A 556 -50.97 2.28 -16.18
CA GLN A 556 -52.12 3.03 -15.67
C GLN A 556 -52.65 4.06 -16.67
N GLU A 557 -51.77 4.80 -17.35
CA GLU A 557 -52.16 5.71 -18.44
C GLU A 557 -52.93 4.99 -19.54
N ILE A 558 -52.45 3.82 -19.98
CA ILE A 558 -53.09 3.01 -21.03
C ILE A 558 -54.47 2.52 -20.55
N GLU A 559 -54.58 2.01 -19.32
CA GLU A 559 -55.85 1.56 -18.74
C GLU A 559 -56.87 2.70 -18.58
N LEU A 560 -56.42 3.90 -18.24
CA LEU A 560 -57.27 5.08 -18.14
C LEU A 560 -57.76 5.54 -19.52
N SER A 561 -56.92 5.48 -20.56
CA SER A 561 -57.35 5.76 -21.94
C SER A 561 -58.38 4.74 -22.44
N GLU A 562 -58.17 3.45 -22.18
CA GLU A 562 -59.10 2.38 -22.56
C GLU A 562 -60.47 2.52 -21.86
N LYS A 563 -60.49 3.03 -20.62
CA LYS A 563 -61.75 3.31 -19.88
C LYS A 563 -62.42 4.62 -20.29
N GLY A 564 -61.68 5.57 -20.85
CA GLY A 564 -62.18 6.87 -21.33
C GLY A 564 -62.91 6.77 -22.68
N GLU A 565 -62.39 5.98 -23.62
CA GLU A 565 -63.02 5.75 -24.93
C GLU A 565 -64.35 4.97 -24.84
N GLY A 566 -64.58 4.25 -23.74
CA GLY A 566 -65.84 3.52 -23.49
C GLY A 566 -67.04 4.38 -23.04
N LYS A 567 -66.89 5.71 -22.90
CA LYS A 567 -67.98 6.61 -22.46
C LYS A 567 -68.54 7.54 -23.53
N ASP A 568 -67.98 7.57 -24.74
CA ASP A 568 -68.43 8.46 -25.83
C ASP A 568 -69.17 7.71 -26.97
N LEU A 569 -69.72 6.51 -26.71
CA LEU A 569 -70.49 5.73 -27.70
C LEU A 569 -71.94 5.41 -27.28
N THR A 570 -72.55 6.24 -26.41
CA THR A 570 -74.02 6.28 -26.26
C THR A 570 -74.52 7.71 -26.38
N SER A 571 -74.38 8.28 -27.57
CA SER A 571 -75.32 9.26 -28.10
C SER A 571 -75.90 8.66 -29.37
N ASP A 572 -77.09 8.07 -29.25
CA ASP A 572 -78.18 8.21 -30.22
C ASP A 572 -79.40 7.41 -29.71
N ASP A 573 -80.53 8.13 -29.71
CA ASP A 573 -81.95 7.80 -29.42
C ASP A 573 -82.43 7.56 -27.97
#